data_AF-A0ABD2UMP1-F1
#
_entry.id   AF-A0ABD2UMP1-F1
#
_cell.length_a   1.000
_cell.length_b   1.000
_cell.length_c   1.000
_cell.angle_alpha   90.00
_cell.angle_beta   90.00
_cell.angle_gamma   90.00
#
_symmetry.space_group_name_H-M   'P 1'
#
loop_
_entity.id
_entity.type
_entity.pdbx_description
1 polymer ?
#
loop_
_entity_poly.entity_id
_entity_poly.type
_entity_poly.pdbx_seq_one_letter_code
_entity_poly.pdbx_strand_id
1 'polypeptide(L)'
;MAESKLELKSPPNPNSLIVSAPPSSRPESPPVTTGGGFVPAVWFRQRPKIRVTTEFDSDSSVFFHRISCKVLDSLAKLKFSFQNNGKGELSDPQLALTSKYLSLHYDIEEKNALVNASFDVAPGLQFKAVHEVKSQQGELAMVADLAGPAYKFELSSAVPAIGKPRATIRFPLGEVSLEEKEEEEEEEQAKRILSVNGILKGQIMNGVCTAKYKDEALDLRYCFKDEQMTFIPSISLPSNAMSFTFKRQFGPSDKLSYWYNLDTNYWSTVYKHNIGKDFKFKAGYDSEVRLGWASLWVGEESGKAKTAPMKMKVQFMLQVPQDDITSSSLMFRAKKRWDI
;
A
#
# COMPACT_ATOMS: atom_id res chain seq x y z
N MET A 1 -32.54 -62.94 -18.88
CA MET A 1 -33.14 -64.06 -18.12
C MET A 1 -33.01 -63.76 -16.64
N ALA A 2 -34.04 -64.10 -15.85
CA ALA A 2 -34.12 -64.05 -14.38
C ALA A 2 -33.68 -62.72 -13.72
N GLU A 3 -34.58 -61.79 -13.41
CA GLU A 3 -35.61 -61.79 -12.35
C GLU A 3 -35.12 -61.39 -10.94
N SER A 4 -36.03 -60.72 -10.24
CA SER A 4 -35.79 -59.83 -9.10
C SER A 4 -36.19 -60.44 -7.76
N LYS A 5 -35.61 -59.92 -6.66
CA LYS A 5 -36.33 -59.82 -5.40
C LYS A 5 -36.12 -58.46 -4.74
N LEU A 6 -37.24 -57.76 -4.53
CA LEU A 6 -37.32 -56.47 -3.85
C LEU A 6 -37.35 -56.68 -2.33
N GLU A 7 -36.72 -55.76 -1.58
CA GLU A 7 -37.22 -55.39 -0.25
C GLU A 7 -37.49 -53.89 -0.23
N LEU A 8 -38.70 -53.55 0.21
CA LEU A 8 -39.20 -52.18 0.36
C LEU A 8 -39.38 -51.93 1.87
N LYS A 9 -38.82 -50.84 2.41
CA LYS A 9 -39.19 -50.32 3.73
C LYS A 9 -39.66 -48.88 3.62
N SER A 10 -40.92 -48.67 4.01
CA SER A 10 -41.62 -47.39 4.02
C SER A 10 -41.18 -46.50 5.20
N PRO A 11 -41.27 -45.17 5.05
CA PRO A 11 -40.99 -44.24 6.14
C PRO A 11 -42.14 -44.22 7.18
N PRO A 12 -41.85 -44.05 8.48
CA PRO A 12 -42.86 -43.75 9.48
C PRO A 12 -43.29 -42.26 9.44
N ASN A 13 -44.58 -42.06 9.71
CA ASN A 13 -45.34 -40.81 9.54
C ASN A 13 -45.12 -39.82 10.71
N PRO A 14 -45.18 -38.48 10.52
CA PRO A 14 -45.07 -37.52 11.61
C PRO A 14 -46.43 -37.29 12.26
N ASN A 15 -46.73 -38.00 13.35
CA ASN A 15 -47.71 -37.60 14.38
C ASN A 15 -47.73 -38.59 15.56
N SER A 16 -47.11 -38.22 16.68
CA SER A 16 -47.35 -38.86 17.99
C SER A 16 -47.38 -37.78 19.07
N LEU A 17 -48.56 -37.21 19.29
CA LEU A 17 -48.84 -36.28 20.38
C LEU A 17 -48.94 -37.06 21.70
N ILE A 18 -48.16 -36.68 22.71
CA ILE A 18 -48.45 -37.00 24.11
C ILE A 18 -48.45 -35.68 24.88
N VAL A 19 -49.52 -35.45 25.63
CA VAL A 19 -49.86 -34.19 26.31
C VAL A 19 -49.58 -34.33 27.81
N SER A 20 -48.93 -33.31 28.39
CA SER A 20 -48.82 -33.13 29.85
C SER A 20 -49.03 -31.65 30.19
N ALA A 21 -49.84 -31.37 31.22
CA ALA A 21 -50.33 -30.03 31.59
C ALA A 21 -49.59 -29.43 32.82
N PRO A 22 -49.72 -28.11 33.10
CA PRO A 22 -48.87 -27.34 34.04
C PRO A 22 -49.42 -27.33 35.49
N PRO A 23 -48.65 -27.01 36.56
CA PRO A 23 -48.14 -25.64 36.86
C PRO A 23 -46.70 -25.67 37.47
N SER A 24 -46.08 -24.65 38.09
CA SER A 24 -46.49 -23.28 38.51
C SER A 24 -45.29 -22.29 38.48
N SER A 25 -45.39 -21.09 39.06
CA SER A 25 -44.28 -20.12 39.23
C SER A 25 -44.23 -19.51 40.65
N ARG A 26 -43.07 -19.53 41.32
CA ARG A 26 -42.73 -18.61 42.43
C ARG A 26 -41.21 -18.37 42.55
N PRO A 27 -40.77 -17.27 43.19
CA PRO A 27 -39.42 -16.71 42.99
C PRO A 27 -38.38 -17.19 44.02
N GLU A 28 -37.11 -17.25 43.61
CA GLU A 28 -35.98 -17.39 44.53
C GLU A 28 -35.55 -16.03 45.09
N SER A 29 -35.31 -16.00 46.40
CA SER A 29 -34.80 -14.85 47.16
C SER A 29 -33.27 -14.88 47.26
N PRO A 30 -32.58 -13.71 47.35
CA PRO A 30 -31.13 -13.63 47.21
C PRO A 30 -30.35 -13.83 48.53
N PRO A 31 -29.08 -14.28 48.47
CA PRO A 31 -28.14 -14.15 49.58
C PRO A 31 -26.98 -13.15 49.32
N VAL A 32 -26.92 -12.15 50.21
CA VAL A 32 -25.72 -11.51 50.78
C VAL A 32 -24.78 -10.70 49.88
N THR A 33 -24.96 -9.38 49.94
CA THR A 33 -23.88 -8.39 49.85
C THR A 33 -22.98 -8.43 51.10
N THR A 34 -21.68 -8.63 50.94
CA THR A 34 -20.65 -8.09 51.84
C THR A 34 -19.89 -6.99 51.11
N GLY A 35 -19.98 -5.76 51.63
CA GLY A 35 -19.37 -4.59 51.00
C GLY A 35 -17.89 -4.42 51.37
N GLY A 36 -17.14 -3.70 50.53
CA GLY A 36 -15.79 -3.25 50.83
C GLY A 36 -14.86 -3.22 49.62
N GLY A 37 -14.76 -2.07 48.94
CA GLY A 37 -13.74 -1.84 47.92
C GLY A 37 -14.24 -1.18 46.64
N PHE A 38 -14.36 0.15 46.64
CA PHE A 38 -14.42 0.92 45.39
C PHE A 38 -13.09 0.81 44.65
N VAL A 39 -13.03 0.00 43.59
CA VAL A 39 -12.02 0.14 42.53
C VAL A 39 -12.69 -0.14 41.18
N PRO A 40 -12.85 0.84 40.28
CA PRO A 40 -13.36 0.59 38.94
C PRO A 40 -12.28 -0.10 38.08
N ALA A 41 -12.14 -1.42 38.23
CA ALA A 41 -11.19 -2.27 37.50
C ALA A 41 -11.50 -2.42 35.98
N VAL A 42 -12.16 -1.43 35.38
CA VAL A 42 -12.59 -1.38 33.98
C VAL A 42 -11.52 -0.74 33.07
N TRP A 43 -10.42 -0.25 33.65
CA TRP A 43 -9.35 0.48 32.93
C TRP A 43 -8.19 -0.41 32.45
N PHE A 44 -8.12 -1.68 32.85
CA PHE A 44 -7.15 -2.65 32.28
C PHE A 44 -7.65 -3.28 30.97
N ARG A 45 -8.29 -2.48 30.11
CA ARG A 45 -8.68 -2.92 28.75
C ARG A 45 -7.41 -3.22 27.94
N GLN A 46 -7.26 -4.49 27.59
CA GLN A 46 -6.36 -5.09 26.59
C GLN A 46 -5.17 -4.21 26.14
N ARG A 47 -3.94 -4.60 26.52
CA ARG A 47 -2.71 -3.96 26.04
C ARG A 47 -2.77 -3.76 24.50
N PRO A 48 -2.53 -2.55 23.99
CA PRO A 48 -2.63 -2.28 22.56
C PRO A 48 -1.57 -3.09 21.82
N LYS A 49 -2.00 -3.86 20.81
CA LYS A 49 -1.10 -4.73 20.03
C LYS A 49 0.04 -3.92 19.41
N ILE A 50 1.26 -4.41 19.60
CA ILE A 50 2.49 -3.74 19.17
C ILE A 50 3.07 -4.49 17.99
N ARG A 51 3.21 -3.81 16.86
CA ARG A 51 3.96 -4.31 15.71
C ARG A 51 5.37 -3.76 15.76
N VAL A 52 6.35 -4.65 15.80
CA VAL A 52 7.78 -4.33 15.67
C VAL A 52 8.26 -4.85 14.31
N THR A 53 9.06 -4.04 13.62
CA THR A 53 9.75 -4.44 12.39
C THR A 53 11.18 -3.95 12.48
N THR A 54 12.12 -4.85 12.21
CA THR A 54 13.55 -4.56 12.11
C THR A 54 14.01 -4.97 10.73
N GLU A 55 14.80 -4.13 10.08
CA GLU A 55 15.39 -4.38 8.77
C GLU A 55 16.87 -4.05 8.84
N PHE A 56 17.73 -5.01 8.55
CA PHE A 56 19.16 -4.77 8.37
C PHE A 56 19.47 -4.65 6.88
N ASP A 57 20.31 -3.70 6.51
CA ASP A 57 20.83 -3.52 5.17
C ASP A 57 22.36 -3.52 5.20
N SER A 58 23.00 -4.49 4.52
CA SER A 58 24.46 -4.65 4.61
C SER A 58 25.24 -3.55 3.89
N ASP A 59 24.63 -2.94 2.88
CA ASP A 59 25.25 -1.92 2.02
C ASP A 59 25.58 -0.65 2.83
N SER A 60 24.58 -0.08 3.50
CA SER A 60 24.76 1.01 4.46
C SER A 60 25.28 0.55 5.84
N SER A 61 25.22 -0.75 6.14
CA SER A 61 25.50 -1.33 7.46
C SER A 61 24.63 -0.72 8.59
N VAL A 62 23.36 -0.44 8.27
CA VAL A 62 22.38 0.19 9.18
C VAL A 62 21.20 -0.76 9.46
N PHE A 63 20.69 -0.67 10.69
CA PHE A 63 19.42 -1.25 11.10
C PHE A 63 18.33 -0.18 11.09
N PHE A 64 17.26 -0.41 10.33
CA PHE A 64 16.03 0.36 10.41
C PHE A 64 15.01 -0.32 11.32
N HIS A 65 14.55 0.40 12.33
CA HIS A 65 13.56 -0.05 13.30
C HIS A 65 12.24 0.70 13.14
N ARG A 66 11.12 -0.02 13.27
CA ARG A 66 9.77 0.54 13.25
C ARG A 66 8.88 -0.16 14.26
N ILE A 67 8.45 0.59 15.27
CA ILE A 67 7.47 0.20 16.28
C ILE A 67 6.15 0.88 15.92
N SER A 68 5.02 0.19 16.02
CA SER A 68 3.71 0.85 15.93
C SER A 68 2.63 0.12 16.70
N CYS A 69 1.76 0.87 17.35
CA CYS A 69 0.60 0.37 18.08
C CYS A 69 -0.67 1.12 17.65
N LYS A 70 -1.83 0.49 17.86
CA LYS A 70 -3.12 1.19 17.76
C LYS A 70 -3.48 1.76 19.13
N VAL A 71 -3.95 3.00 19.15
CA VAL A 71 -4.36 3.73 20.36
C VAL A 71 -5.81 4.19 20.21
N LEU A 72 -6.43 4.66 21.31
CA LEU A 72 -7.81 5.17 21.35
C LEU A 72 -8.81 4.18 20.70
N ASP A 73 -8.89 2.95 21.22
CA ASP A 73 -9.76 1.88 20.70
C ASP A 73 -9.67 1.66 19.17
N SER A 74 -8.45 1.81 18.61
CA SER A 74 -8.13 1.73 17.17
C SER A 74 -8.53 2.93 16.30
N LEU A 75 -8.98 4.05 16.88
CA LEU A 75 -9.25 5.30 16.16
C LEU A 75 -7.97 5.98 15.63
N ALA A 76 -6.82 5.74 16.27
CA ALA A 76 -5.53 6.23 15.82
C ALA A 76 -4.43 5.17 15.94
N LYS A 77 -3.30 5.45 15.29
CA LYS A 77 -2.10 4.62 15.27
C LYS A 77 -0.89 5.47 15.58
N LEU A 78 -0.13 5.07 16.60
CA LEU A 78 1.19 5.61 16.87
C LEU A 78 2.24 4.77 16.14
N LYS A 79 3.23 5.42 15.51
CA LYS A 79 4.39 4.82 14.86
C LYS A 79 5.63 5.56 15.33
N PHE A 80 6.62 4.83 15.84
CA PHE A 80 7.98 5.33 16.03
C PHE A 80 8.90 4.58 15.07
N SER A 81 9.84 5.27 14.44
CA SER A 81 10.93 4.63 13.69
C SER A 81 12.23 5.38 13.92
N PHE A 82 13.32 4.66 13.75
CA PHE A 82 14.67 5.18 13.87
C PHE A 82 15.62 4.26 13.10
N GLN A 83 16.81 4.76 12.83
CA GLN A 83 17.94 3.99 12.31
C GLN A 83 19.01 3.86 13.39
N ASN A 84 19.84 2.81 13.32
CA ASN A 84 21.10 2.77 14.06
C ASN A 84 22.18 2.03 13.27
N ASN A 85 23.42 2.47 13.42
CA ASN A 85 24.57 1.82 12.80
C ASN A 85 25.12 0.66 13.66
N GLY A 86 26.15 -0.02 13.16
CA GLY A 86 26.84 -1.11 13.86
C GLY A 86 27.54 -0.73 15.17
N LYS A 87 27.69 0.56 15.49
CA LYS A 87 28.21 1.05 16.79
C LYS A 87 27.10 1.31 17.81
N GLY A 88 25.83 1.25 17.39
CA GLY A 88 24.68 1.60 18.22
C GLY A 88 24.34 3.09 18.26
N GLU A 89 24.98 3.92 17.42
CA GLU A 89 24.62 5.32 17.25
C GLU A 89 23.27 5.42 16.52
N LEU A 90 22.36 6.26 17.02
CA LEU A 90 21.00 6.44 16.52
C LEU A 90 20.95 7.56 15.45
N SER A 91 20.15 7.38 14.39
CA SER A 91 19.82 8.43 13.42
C SER A 91 18.34 8.38 12.99
N ASP A 92 17.85 9.44 12.35
CA ASP A 92 16.51 9.58 11.77
C ASP A 92 15.32 9.18 12.70
N PRO A 93 15.30 9.60 13.98
CA PRO A 93 14.20 9.30 14.89
C PRO A 93 12.93 10.07 14.49
N GLN A 94 11.90 9.31 14.10
CA GLN A 94 10.63 9.82 13.59
C GLN A 94 9.44 9.29 14.39
N LEU A 95 8.59 10.21 14.84
CA LEU A 95 7.34 9.91 15.54
C LEU A 95 6.14 10.30 14.67
N ALA A 96 5.20 9.39 14.45
CA ALA A 96 3.98 9.69 13.70
C ALA A 96 2.72 9.20 14.42
N LEU A 97 1.69 10.05 14.44
CA LEU A 97 0.34 9.75 14.92
C LEU A 97 -0.61 9.85 13.74
N THR A 98 -1.25 8.75 13.35
CA THR A 98 -2.17 8.70 12.20
C THR A 98 -3.57 8.29 12.65
N SER A 99 -4.58 9.14 12.41
CA SER A 99 -6.00 8.86 12.62
C SER A 99 -6.77 8.89 11.27
N LYS A 100 -8.11 8.83 11.30
CA LYS A 100 -8.94 8.99 10.08
C LYS A 100 -8.84 10.41 9.49
N TYR A 101 -8.81 11.43 10.34
CA TYR A 101 -8.97 12.84 9.91
C TYR A 101 -7.72 13.71 10.11
N LEU A 102 -6.74 13.22 10.87
CA LEU A 102 -5.51 13.93 11.20
C LEU A 102 -4.33 12.95 11.20
N SER A 103 -3.23 13.32 10.54
CA SER A 103 -1.94 12.66 10.69
C SER A 103 -0.85 13.68 11.00
N LEU A 104 -0.12 13.47 12.09
CA LEU A 104 1.08 14.20 12.47
C LEU A 104 2.29 13.32 12.20
N HIS A 105 3.30 13.86 11.54
CA HIS A 105 4.61 13.25 11.32
C HIS A 105 5.67 14.21 11.85
N TYR A 106 6.34 13.86 12.94
CA TYR A 106 7.37 14.65 13.58
C TYR A 106 8.73 14.00 13.37
N ASP A 107 9.65 14.77 12.79
CA ASP A 107 11.06 14.41 12.70
C ASP A 107 11.81 15.07 13.88
N ILE A 108 12.41 14.24 14.72
CA ILE A 108 13.02 14.67 15.99
C ILE A 108 14.40 15.30 15.74
N GLU A 109 15.11 14.89 14.69
CA GLU A 109 16.41 15.46 14.33
C GLU A 109 16.25 16.82 13.65
N GLU A 110 15.37 16.91 12.64
CA GLU A 110 15.12 18.19 11.98
C GLU A 110 14.33 19.19 12.86
N LYS A 111 13.70 18.70 13.94
CA LYS A 111 12.69 19.41 14.75
C LYS A 111 11.53 19.92 13.91
N ASN A 112 11.13 19.15 12.91
CA ASN A 112 10.14 19.50 11.90
C ASN A 112 8.86 18.68 12.09
N ALA A 113 7.71 19.24 11.74
CA ALA A 113 6.42 18.56 11.85
C ALA A 113 5.59 18.77 10.59
N LEU A 114 5.22 17.66 9.94
CA LEU A 114 4.24 17.64 8.86
C LEU A 114 2.87 17.25 9.43
N VAL A 115 1.92 18.16 9.32
CA VAL A 115 0.53 18.04 9.78
C VAL A 115 -0.38 17.91 8.58
N ASN A 116 -1.06 16.77 8.44
CA ASN A 116 -2.10 16.59 7.43
C ASN A 116 -3.47 16.45 8.11
N ALA A 117 -4.45 17.25 7.70
CA ALA A 117 -5.85 17.12 8.08
C ALA A 117 -6.71 16.82 6.85
N SER A 118 -7.74 16.00 7.02
CA SER A 118 -8.75 15.78 5.99
C SER A 118 -10.09 15.44 6.62
N PHE A 119 -11.14 16.15 6.24
CA PHE A 119 -12.49 15.95 6.78
C PHE A 119 -13.56 16.36 5.78
N ASP A 120 -14.73 15.75 5.89
CA ASP A 120 -15.87 16.02 5.03
C ASP A 120 -16.65 17.20 5.63
N VAL A 121 -16.77 18.29 4.87
CA VAL A 121 -17.43 19.54 5.29
C VAL A 121 -18.94 19.48 5.05
N ALA A 122 -19.33 18.85 3.95
CA ALA A 122 -20.72 18.57 3.59
C ALA A 122 -20.78 17.27 2.76
N PRO A 123 -21.97 16.68 2.53
CA PRO A 123 -22.11 15.55 1.61
C PRO A 123 -21.53 15.88 0.23
N GLY A 124 -20.58 15.08 -0.25
CA GLY A 124 -19.88 15.32 -1.52
C GLY A 124 -18.84 16.45 -1.48
N LEU A 125 -18.49 17.00 -0.32
CA LEU A 125 -17.49 18.07 -0.19
C LEU A 125 -16.48 17.78 0.92
N GLN A 126 -15.22 17.59 0.54
CA GLN A 126 -14.11 17.27 1.43
C GLN A 126 -13.06 18.39 1.42
N PHE A 127 -12.57 18.73 2.60
CA PHE A 127 -11.42 19.61 2.79
C PHE A 127 -10.17 18.80 3.16
N LYS A 128 -9.02 19.25 2.69
CA LYS A 128 -7.69 18.73 3.03
C LYS A 128 -6.77 19.90 3.33
N ALA A 129 -5.91 19.71 4.31
CA ALA A 129 -4.81 20.62 4.62
C ALA A 129 -3.54 19.81 4.86
N VAL A 130 -2.43 20.27 4.31
CA VAL A 130 -1.07 19.78 4.56
C VAL A 130 -0.26 20.99 5.00
N HIS A 131 0.46 20.90 6.11
CA HIS A 131 1.28 22.00 6.61
C HIS A 131 2.57 21.48 7.24
N GLU A 132 3.69 22.07 6.82
CA GLU A 132 5.01 21.82 7.36
C GLU A 132 5.41 22.98 8.29
N VAL A 133 5.56 22.68 9.57
CA VAL A 133 5.68 23.69 10.63
C VAL A 133 6.99 24.46 10.57
N LYS A 134 8.09 23.82 10.14
CA LYS A 134 9.44 24.44 10.12
C LYS A 134 9.63 25.41 8.96
N SER A 135 9.16 25.04 7.77
CA SER A 135 9.18 25.91 6.57
C SER A 135 8.07 26.95 6.57
N GLN A 136 7.04 26.76 7.42
CA GLN A 136 5.78 27.49 7.42
C GLN A 136 5.00 27.37 6.09
N GLN A 137 5.32 26.34 5.30
CA GLN A 137 4.69 26.08 4.00
C GLN A 137 3.64 24.97 4.10
N GLY A 138 2.84 24.78 3.04
CA GLY A 138 1.75 23.83 3.03
C GLY A 138 0.88 23.91 1.79
N GLU A 139 -0.15 23.09 1.74
CA GLU A 139 -1.15 23.04 0.68
C GLU A 139 -2.55 22.88 1.30
N LEU A 140 -3.51 23.68 0.85
CA LEU A 140 -4.94 23.46 1.12
C LEU A 140 -5.60 22.96 -0.15
N ALA A 141 -6.47 21.95 -0.03
CA ALA A 141 -7.25 21.43 -1.14
C ALA A 141 -8.72 21.23 -0.78
N MET A 142 -9.61 21.59 -1.70
CA MET A 142 -11.06 21.44 -1.60
C MET A 142 -11.53 20.50 -2.71
N VAL A 143 -12.18 19.40 -2.35
CA VAL A 143 -12.64 18.36 -3.28
C VAL A 143 -14.16 18.28 -3.27
N ALA A 144 -14.79 18.56 -4.39
CA ALA A 144 -16.24 18.50 -4.58
C ALA A 144 -16.64 17.39 -5.57
N ASP A 145 -17.67 16.62 -5.25
CA ASP A 145 -18.35 15.71 -6.19
C ASP A 145 -19.24 16.54 -7.13
N LEU A 146 -19.11 16.34 -8.44
CA LEU A 146 -19.80 17.15 -9.46
C LEU A 146 -21.10 16.50 -9.97
N ALA A 147 -20.99 15.26 -10.44
CA ALA A 147 -22.06 14.51 -11.09
C ALA A 147 -22.10 13.08 -10.53
N GLY A 148 -22.22 12.99 -9.20
CA GLY A 148 -22.03 11.76 -8.44
C GLY A 148 -20.54 11.48 -8.11
N PRO A 149 -20.27 10.45 -7.30
CA PRO A 149 -18.96 10.24 -6.65
C PRO A 149 -17.81 9.87 -7.60
N ALA A 150 -18.11 9.65 -8.88
CA ALA A 150 -17.14 9.28 -9.91
C ALA A 150 -16.58 10.49 -10.69
N TYR A 151 -17.20 11.68 -10.55
CA TYR A 151 -16.73 12.94 -11.12
C TYR A 151 -16.40 13.90 -9.98
N LYS A 152 -15.16 14.34 -9.88
CA LYS A 152 -14.69 15.22 -8.79
C LYS A 152 -13.93 16.42 -9.32
N PHE A 153 -14.13 17.57 -8.70
CA PHE A 153 -13.27 18.74 -8.85
C PHE A 153 -12.40 18.87 -7.60
N GLU A 154 -11.10 19.04 -7.76
CA GLU A 154 -10.15 19.36 -6.69
C GLU A 154 -9.46 20.67 -7.02
N LEU A 155 -9.66 21.69 -6.17
CA LEU A 155 -8.95 22.96 -6.24
C LEU A 155 -7.95 22.99 -5.07
N SER A 156 -6.66 23.16 -5.36
CA SER A 156 -5.63 23.26 -4.34
C SER A 156 -4.73 24.50 -4.48
N SER A 157 -4.14 24.94 -3.38
CA SER A 157 -3.32 26.15 -3.30
C SER A 157 -2.24 25.99 -2.24
N ALA A 158 -1.05 26.51 -2.51
CA ALA A 158 -0.01 26.66 -1.50
C ALA A 158 -0.46 27.59 -0.35
N VAL A 159 0.13 27.39 0.83
CA VAL A 159 0.04 28.27 2.00
C VAL A 159 1.46 28.54 2.52
N PRO A 160 1.91 29.80 2.66
CA PRO A 160 1.24 31.02 2.20
C PRO A 160 0.94 30.98 0.70
N ALA A 161 -0.05 31.77 0.26
CA ALA A 161 -0.50 31.75 -1.13
C ALA A 161 0.61 32.24 -2.07
N ILE A 162 1.20 31.31 -2.81
CA ILE A 162 2.23 31.52 -3.83
C ILE A 162 1.66 30.99 -5.14
N GLY A 163 1.72 31.80 -6.20
CA GLY A 163 1.16 31.46 -7.52
C GLY A 163 -0.37 31.44 -7.57
N LYS A 164 -0.92 30.75 -8.57
CA LYS A 164 -2.36 30.49 -8.72
C LYS A 164 -2.71 29.09 -8.21
N PRO A 165 -3.98 28.87 -7.78
CA PRO A 165 -4.41 27.55 -7.36
C PRO A 165 -4.42 26.57 -8.54
N ARG A 166 -4.02 25.33 -8.26
CA ARG A 166 -4.12 24.20 -9.18
C ARG A 166 -5.55 23.69 -9.22
N ALA A 167 -6.09 23.49 -10.42
CA ALA A 167 -7.45 22.97 -10.63
C ALA A 167 -7.39 21.59 -11.29
N THR A 168 -8.04 20.59 -10.71
CA THR A 168 -8.04 19.20 -11.20
C THR A 168 -9.46 18.67 -11.34
N ILE A 169 -9.81 18.17 -12.53
CA ILE A 169 -11.07 17.45 -12.79
C ILE A 169 -10.74 15.96 -12.90
N ARG A 170 -11.35 15.13 -12.04
CA ARG A 170 -11.34 13.67 -12.11
C ARG A 170 -12.65 13.14 -12.65
N PHE A 171 -12.57 12.06 -13.42
CA PHE A 171 -13.70 11.36 -14.03
C PHE A 171 -13.43 9.84 -14.05
N PRO A 172 -14.41 8.96 -14.33
CA PRO A 172 -14.26 7.51 -14.16
C PRO A 172 -13.07 6.88 -14.91
N LEU A 173 -12.66 7.52 -16.01
CA LEU A 173 -11.63 7.05 -16.92
C LEU A 173 -10.34 7.88 -16.87
N GLY A 174 -10.22 8.88 -15.99
CA GLY A 174 -9.06 9.77 -16.03
C GLY A 174 -9.11 10.98 -15.11
N GLU A 175 -8.09 11.83 -15.24
CA GLU A 175 -8.05 13.15 -14.63
C GLU A 175 -7.28 14.13 -15.53
N VAL A 176 -7.61 15.41 -15.43
CA VAL A 176 -6.89 16.53 -16.06
C VAL A 176 -6.67 17.60 -15.00
N SER A 177 -5.45 18.10 -14.88
CA SER A 177 -5.09 19.20 -13.97
C SER A 177 -4.43 20.34 -14.72
N LEU A 178 -4.86 21.57 -14.41
CA LEU A 178 -4.31 22.84 -14.85
C LEU A 178 -3.58 23.51 -13.68
N GLU A 179 -2.36 23.98 -13.93
CA GLU A 179 -1.48 24.59 -12.92
C GLU A 179 -0.63 25.67 -13.60
N GLU A 180 -0.44 26.83 -12.97
CA GLU A 180 0.57 27.79 -13.43
C GLU A 180 1.94 27.36 -12.92
N LYS A 181 2.91 27.26 -13.83
CA LYS A 181 4.33 27.07 -13.49
C LYS A 181 5.11 28.32 -13.87
N GLU A 182 6.07 28.66 -13.04
CA GLU A 182 7.14 29.60 -13.39
C GLU A 182 8.25 28.80 -14.06
N GLU A 183 8.60 29.17 -15.28
CA GLU A 183 9.70 28.56 -16.03
C GLU A 183 10.98 29.35 -15.77
N GLU A 184 12.03 28.65 -15.29
CA GLU A 184 13.37 29.19 -15.11
C GLU A 184 14.10 29.24 -16.47
N GLU A 185 13.66 30.14 -17.37
CA GLU A 185 14.44 30.52 -18.57
C GLU A 185 15.68 31.35 -18.13
N GLU A 186 16.81 31.20 -18.83
CA GLU A 186 18.12 31.77 -18.45
C GLU A 186 18.22 33.32 -18.53
N GLU A 187 17.15 34.02 -18.93
CA GLU A 187 17.12 35.48 -19.16
C GLU A 187 16.11 36.23 -18.25
N GLU A 188 16.48 36.43 -16.97
CA GLU A 188 15.96 37.43 -15.98
C GLU A 188 14.43 37.67 -15.80
N GLN A 189 13.54 37.00 -16.53
CA GLN A 189 12.09 37.18 -16.47
C GLN A 189 11.38 35.82 -16.41
N ALA A 190 11.06 35.38 -15.19
CA ALA A 190 10.29 34.15 -14.96
C ALA A 190 8.96 34.18 -15.71
N LYS A 191 8.86 33.36 -16.75
CA LYS A 191 7.71 33.30 -17.66
C LYS A 191 6.69 32.35 -17.07
N ARG A 192 5.48 32.86 -16.83
CA ARG A 192 4.37 32.07 -16.28
C ARG A 192 3.64 31.34 -17.39
N ILE A 193 3.73 30.02 -17.39
CA ILE A 193 3.09 29.14 -18.38
C ILE A 193 2.03 28.27 -17.70
N LEU A 194 0.88 28.13 -18.37
CA LEU A 194 -0.19 27.23 -17.95
C LEU A 194 0.17 25.79 -18.32
N SER A 195 0.60 25.01 -17.33
CA SER A 195 0.86 23.58 -17.46
C SER A 195 -0.45 22.79 -17.44
N VAL A 196 -0.71 22.06 -18.52
CA VAL A 196 -1.79 21.07 -18.60
C VAL A 196 -1.18 19.68 -18.41
N ASN A 197 -1.69 18.93 -17.44
CA ASN A 197 -1.30 17.55 -17.20
C ASN A 197 -2.55 16.67 -17.16
N GLY A 198 -2.48 15.40 -17.56
CA GLY A 198 -3.64 14.53 -17.52
C GLY A 198 -3.35 13.06 -17.81
N ILE A 199 -4.31 12.22 -17.46
CA ILE A 199 -4.30 10.79 -17.76
C ILE A 199 -5.70 10.36 -18.20
N LEU A 200 -5.78 9.63 -19.31
CA LEU A 200 -7.00 9.04 -19.85
C LEU A 200 -6.78 7.53 -20.03
N LYS A 201 -7.81 6.74 -19.72
CA LYS A 201 -7.83 5.29 -19.87
C LYS A 201 -9.06 4.86 -20.66
N GLY A 202 -8.91 3.90 -21.56
CA GLY A 202 -10.02 3.36 -22.35
C GLY A 202 -9.85 1.87 -22.56
N GLN A 203 -10.96 1.13 -22.51
CA GLN A 203 -10.97 -0.26 -22.94
C GLN A 203 -10.95 -0.29 -24.47
N ILE A 204 -9.96 -0.97 -25.06
CA ILE A 204 -9.83 -1.14 -26.51
C ILE A 204 -9.51 -2.61 -26.77
N MET A 205 -10.33 -3.30 -27.57
CA MET A 205 -10.26 -4.75 -27.75
C MET A 205 -10.23 -5.47 -26.37
N ASN A 206 -9.29 -6.40 -26.18
CA ASN A 206 -9.13 -7.18 -24.94
C ASN A 206 -8.14 -6.53 -23.95
N GLY A 207 -7.91 -5.22 -24.02
CA GLY A 207 -6.95 -4.53 -23.17
C GLY A 207 -7.34 -3.10 -22.81
N VAL A 208 -6.53 -2.49 -21.95
CA VAL A 208 -6.67 -1.11 -21.50
C VAL A 208 -5.60 -0.24 -22.16
N CYS A 209 -6.01 0.73 -22.97
CA CYS A 209 -5.15 1.83 -23.37
C CYS A 209 -5.07 2.88 -22.25
N THR A 210 -3.88 3.42 -22.00
CA THR A 210 -3.63 4.59 -21.14
C THR A 210 -2.86 5.61 -21.97
N ALA A 211 -3.36 6.84 -22.03
CA ALA A 211 -2.60 8.01 -22.45
C ALA A 211 -2.34 8.88 -21.20
N LYS A 212 -1.09 9.29 -20.98
CA LYS A 212 -0.70 10.19 -19.89
C LYS A 212 0.11 11.33 -20.50
N TYR A 213 -0.40 12.55 -20.41
CA TYR A 213 0.32 13.77 -20.78
C TYR A 213 0.84 14.43 -19.51
N LYS A 214 2.15 14.69 -19.44
CA LYS A 214 2.76 15.41 -18.33
C LYS A 214 4.01 16.14 -18.80
N ASP A 215 4.14 17.42 -18.46
CA ASP A 215 5.34 18.24 -18.75
C ASP A 215 5.77 18.09 -20.23
N GLU A 216 4.83 18.35 -21.13
CA GLU A 216 4.95 18.23 -22.61
C GLU A 216 5.20 16.82 -23.18
N ALA A 217 5.50 15.83 -22.33
CA ALA A 217 5.63 14.43 -22.75
C ALA A 217 4.28 13.69 -22.76
N LEU A 218 4.02 12.91 -23.81
CA LEU A 218 2.85 12.02 -23.95
C LEU A 218 3.29 10.54 -23.88
N ASP A 219 3.03 9.91 -22.73
CA ASP A 219 3.19 8.46 -22.54
C ASP A 219 1.93 7.73 -23.02
N LEU A 220 2.06 6.90 -24.05
CA LEU A 220 1.03 5.96 -24.50
C LEU A 220 1.39 4.54 -24.05
N ARG A 221 0.44 3.83 -23.46
CA ARG A 221 0.64 2.46 -22.97
C ARG A 221 -0.61 1.62 -23.16
N TYR A 222 -0.50 0.50 -23.86
CA TYR A 222 -1.54 -0.52 -23.91
C TYR A 222 -1.25 -1.61 -22.87
N CYS A 223 -2.29 -2.24 -22.32
CA CYS A 223 -2.17 -3.32 -21.35
C CYS A 223 -3.16 -4.42 -21.72
N PHE A 224 -2.66 -5.47 -22.39
CA PHE A 224 -3.37 -6.71 -22.59
C PHE A 224 -3.09 -7.65 -21.41
N LYS A 225 -4.13 -8.34 -20.93
CA LYS A 225 -4.00 -9.33 -19.87
C LYS A 225 -5.07 -10.42 -19.99
N ASP A 226 -4.62 -11.67 -19.97
CA ASP A 226 -5.47 -12.85 -19.79
C ASP A 226 -5.09 -13.60 -18.49
N GLU A 227 -5.52 -14.85 -18.34
CA GLU A 227 -5.22 -15.70 -17.18
C GLU A 227 -3.73 -16.08 -17.07
N GLN A 228 -3.06 -16.19 -18.21
CA GLN A 228 -1.74 -16.79 -18.38
C GLN A 228 -0.66 -15.75 -18.72
N MET A 229 -1.04 -14.62 -19.30
CA MET A 229 -0.14 -13.67 -19.92
C MET A 229 -0.53 -12.21 -19.62
N THR A 230 0.46 -11.33 -19.67
CA THR A 230 0.25 -9.87 -19.65
C THR A 230 1.27 -9.25 -20.58
N PHE A 231 0.82 -8.46 -21.56
CA PHE A 231 1.68 -7.75 -22.50
C PHE A 231 1.35 -6.26 -22.47
N ILE A 232 2.38 -5.45 -22.25
CA ILE A 232 2.27 -4.02 -21.97
C ILE A 232 3.29 -3.26 -22.82
N PRO A 233 3.00 -2.97 -24.10
CA PRO A 233 3.83 -2.07 -24.90
C PRO A 233 3.56 -0.62 -24.51
N SER A 234 4.59 0.20 -24.58
CA SER A 234 4.55 1.64 -24.31
C SER A 234 5.47 2.42 -25.25
N ILE A 235 5.06 3.64 -25.58
CA ILE A 235 5.85 4.64 -26.30
C ILE A 235 5.67 6.00 -25.62
N SER A 236 6.75 6.74 -25.47
CA SER A 236 6.73 8.14 -25.01
C SER A 236 7.02 9.08 -26.19
N LEU A 237 6.24 10.15 -26.31
CA LEU A 237 6.40 11.20 -27.33
C LEU A 237 6.77 12.53 -26.64
N PRO A 238 7.56 13.42 -27.26
CA PRO A 238 8.10 13.35 -28.62
C PRO A 238 9.39 12.52 -28.76
N SER A 239 9.94 11.96 -27.68
CA SER A 239 11.20 11.19 -27.72
C SER A 239 11.14 9.92 -28.58
N ASN A 240 9.93 9.43 -28.89
CA ASN A 240 9.63 8.16 -29.55
C ASN A 240 10.16 6.93 -28.81
N ALA A 241 10.54 7.08 -27.53
CA ALA A 241 11.16 6.02 -26.75
C ALA A 241 10.19 4.86 -26.55
N MET A 242 10.57 3.64 -26.94
CA MET A 242 9.71 2.45 -26.93
C MET A 242 10.17 1.42 -25.91
N SER A 243 9.20 0.79 -25.24
CA SER A 243 9.46 -0.34 -24.34
C SER A 243 8.28 -1.31 -24.30
N PHE A 244 8.53 -2.53 -23.83
CA PHE A 244 7.44 -3.44 -23.48
C PHE A 244 7.70 -4.19 -22.18
N THR A 245 6.62 -4.50 -21.45
CA THR A 245 6.63 -5.50 -20.38
C THR A 245 5.87 -6.74 -20.82
N PHE A 246 6.49 -7.90 -20.69
CA PHE A 246 5.85 -9.20 -20.88
C PHE A 246 5.82 -9.96 -19.55
N LYS A 247 4.72 -10.63 -19.21
CA LYS A 247 4.63 -11.48 -18.01
C LYS A 247 3.94 -12.78 -18.40
N ARG A 248 4.57 -13.91 -18.07
CA ARG A 248 4.02 -15.26 -18.31
C ARG A 248 3.87 -15.98 -17.00
N GLN A 249 2.68 -16.50 -16.74
CA GLN A 249 2.42 -17.46 -15.68
C GLN A 249 2.51 -18.86 -16.30
N PHE A 250 3.38 -19.72 -15.77
CA PHE A 250 3.57 -21.09 -16.28
C PHE A 250 2.73 -22.12 -15.51
N GLY A 251 2.29 -21.76 -14.31
CA GLY A 251 1.45 -22.58 -13.43
C GLY A 251 0.92 -21.75 -12.26
N PRO A 252 0.28 -22.36 -11.24
CA PRO A 252 -0.22 -21.63 -10.07
C PRO A 252 0.92 -21.01 -9.23
N SER A 253 2.10 -21.62 -9.23
CA SER A 253 3.26 -21.17 -8.46
C SER A 253 4.17 -20.19 -9.21
N ASP A 254 4.24 -20.32 -10.54
CA ASP A 254 5.35 -19.88 -11.37
C ASP A 254 5.01 -18.69 -12.27
N LYS A 255 5.77 -17.61 -12.13
CA LYS A 255 5.61 -16.41 -12.96
C LYS A 255 6.94 -15.79 -13.35
N LEU A 256 7.14 -15.61 -14.65
CA LEU A 256 8.18 -14.77 -15.23
C LEU A 256 7.60 -13.39 -15.53
N SER A 257 8.40 -12.35 -15.33
CA SER A 257 8.16 -10.98 -15.81
C SER A 257 9.44 -10.50 -16.49
N TYR A 258 9.32 -9.96 -17.68
CA TYR A 258 10.40 -9.43 -18.49
C TYR A 258 10.02 -8.02 -18.93
N TRP A 259 10.99 -7.11 -18.96
CA TRP A 259 10.86 -5.76 -19.49
C TRP A 259 12.04 -5.48 -20.41
N TYR A 260 11.81 -4.75 -21.49
CA TYR A 260 12.83 -4.33 -22.44
C TYR A 260 12.52 -2.93 -22.96
N ASN A 261 13.57 -2.11 -23.05
CA ASN A 261 13.61 -0.81 -23.69
C ASN A 261 14.32 -0.98 -25.05
N LEU A 262 13.67 -0.56 -26.13
CA LEU A 262 14.16 -0.75 -27.50
C LEU A 262 15.27 0.25 -27.85
N ASP A 263 15.29 1.41 -27.21
CA ASP A 263 16.22 2.51 -27.50
C ASP A 263 17.57 2.28 -26.80
N THR A 264 17.53 1.93 -25.50
CA THR A 264 18.74 1.70 -24.69
C THR A 264 19.24 0.26 -24.76
N ASN A 265 18.45 -0.66 -25.31
CA ASN A 265 18.63 -2.12 -25.22
C ASN A 265 18.63 -2.68 -23.79
N TYR A 266 18.27 -1.90 -22.78
CA TYR A 266 18.18 -2.38 -21.41
C TYR A 266 16.99 -3.30 -21.22
N TRP A 267 17.20 -4.37 -20.44
CA TRP A 267 16.17 -5.32 -20.05
C TRP A 267 16.30 -5.68 -18.58
N SER A 268 15.16 -6.06 -17.99
CA SER A 268 15.13 -6.69 -16.69
C SER A 268 14.23 -7.91 -16.71
N THR A 269 14.59 -8.93 -15.93
CA THR A 269 13.82 -10.16 -15.79
C THR A 269 13.62 -10.48 -14.33
N VAL A 270 12.44 -10.98 -13.96
CA VAL A 270 12.09 -11.39 -12.61
C VAL A 270 11.27 -12.66 -12.68
N TYR A 271 11.86 -13.75 -12.18
CA TYR A 271 11.17 -15.00 -11.91
C TYR A 271 10.65 -15.00 -10.47
N LYS A 272 9.44 -15.55 -10.28
CA LYS A 272 8.75 -15.72 -9.01
C LYS A 272 8.23 -17.15 -8.92
N HIS A 273 8.53 -17.82 -7.82
CA HIS A 273 8.01 -19.14 -7.48
C HIS A 273 7.36 -19.12 -6.08
N ASN A 274 6.13 -19.63 -5.95
CA ASN A 274 5.44 -19.79 -4.66
C ASN A 274 5.50 -21.27 -4.23
N ILE A 275 5.99 -21.55 -3.02
CA ILE A 275 5.98 -22.90 -2.44
C ILE A 275 4.93 -22.90 -1.32
N GLY A 276 3.78 -23.51 -1.60
CA GLY A 276 2.62 -23.48 -0.70
C GLY A 276 2.13 -22.05 -0.44
N LYS A 277 1.74 -21.77 0.81
CA LYS A 277 1.28 -20.44 1.26
C LYS A 277 2.36 -19.61 1.94
N ASP A 278 3.38 -20.27 2.48
CA ASP A 278 4.32 -19.68 3.44
C ASP A 278 5.66 -19.28 2.84
N PHE A 279 5.99 -19.76 1.64
CA PHE A 279 7.28 -19.50 1.02
C PHE A 279 7.12 -18.91 -0.37
N LYS A 280 7.92 -17.87 -0.65
CA LYS A 280 7.98 -17.25 -1.98
C LYS A 280 9.40 -16.87 -2.30
N PHE A 281 9.93 -17.55 -3.31
CA PHE A 281 11.19 -17.21 -3.93
C PHE A 281 10.96 -16.21 -5.06
N LYS A 282 11.90 -15.28 -5.22
CA LYS A 282 12.06 -14.48 -6.42
C LYS A 282 13.53 -14.41 -6.77
N ALA A 283 13.85 -14.45 -8.05
CA ALA A 283 15.16 -14.06 -8.56
C ALA A 283 14.95 -13.07 -9.70
N GLY A 284 15.87 -12.15 -9.89
CA GLY A 284 15.84 -11.23 -11.01
C GLY A 284 17.22 -10.72 -11.39
N TYR A 285 17.27 -10.13 -12.57
CA TYR A 285 18.43 -9.42 -13.10
C TYR A 285 17.95 -8.15 -13.77
N ASP A 286 18.72 -7.09 -13.62
CA ASP A 286 18.52 -5.81 -14.29
C ASP A 286 19.80 -5.43 -15.04
N SER A 287 19.72 -5.23 -16.36
CA SER A 287 20.89 -4.99 -17.20
C SER A 287 21.42 -3.55 -17.13
N GLU A 288 20.57 -2.58 -16.76
CA GLU A 288 20.96 -1.17 -16.68
C GLU A 288 21.97 -0.95 -15.55
N VAL A 289 21.68 -1.55 -14.38
CA VAL A 289 22.54 -1.49 -13.19
C VAL A 289 23.37 -2.77 -12.95
N ARG A 290 23.29 -3.74 -13.89
CA ARG A 290 23.94 -5.06 -13.84
C ARG A 290 23.75 -5.81 -12.51
N LEU A 291 22.55 -5.70 -11.93
CA LEU A 291 22.22 -6.18 -10.59
C LEU A 291 21.47 -7.51 -10.67
N GLY A 292 22.14 -8.61 -10.29
CA GLY A 292 21.48 -9.86 -9.98
C GLY A 292 20.93 -9.84 -8.55
N TRP A 293 19.73 -10.35 -8.31
CA TRP A 293 19.20 -10.46 -6.95
C TRP A 293 18.31 -11.69 -6.76
N ALA A 294 18.27 -12.19 -5.52
CA ALA A 294 17.38 -13.25 -5.08
C ALA A 294 16.71 -12.84 -3.76
N SER A 295 15.46 -13.20 -3.54
CA SER A 295 14.78 -12.98 -2.26
C SER A 295 13.91 -14.17 -1.87
N LEU A 296 14.01 -14.56 -0.61
CA LEU A 296 13.14 -15.53 0.03
C LEU A 296 12.23 -14.81 1.04
N TRP A 297 10.93 -14.98 0.85
CA TRP A 297 9.91 -14.59 1.82
C TRP A 297 9.42 -15.82 2.57
N VAL A 298 9.25 -15.67 3.88
CA VAL A 298 8.78 -16.70 4.82
C VAL A 298 7.62 -16.16 5.65
N GLY A 299 6.53 -16.93 5.70
CA GLY A 299 5.27 -16.67 6.40
C GLY A 299 4.11 -16.28 5.47
N GLU A 300 2.93 -16.87 5.70
CA GLU A 300 1.69 -16.67 4.94
C GLU A 300 1.45 -15.21 4.50
N GLU A 301 1.38 -14.92 3.20
CA GLU A 301 1.19 -13.55 2.69
C GLU A 301 -0.10 -12.91 3.23
N SER A 302 -1.23 -13.64 3.14
CA SER A 302 -2.55 -13.28 3.67
C SER A 302 -2.70 -13.37 5.19
N GLY A 303 -1.73 -13.96 5.89
CA GLY A 303 -1.86 -14.32 7.30
C GLY A 303 -2.17 -13.15 8.21
N LYS A 304 -3.23 -13.29 9.01
CA LYS A 304 -3.62 -12.36 10.07
C LYS A 304 -2.60 -12.45 11.21
N ALA A 305 -2.47 -11.38 12.00
CA ALA A 305 -1.51 -11.30 13.12
C ALA A 305 -1.60 -12.46 14.14
N LYS A 306 -2.74 -13.16 14.23
CA LYS A 306 -2.92 -14.35 15.09
C LYS A 306 -2.45 -15.68 14.47
N THR A 307 -2.33 -15.78 13.14
CA THR A 307 -2.00 -17.04 12.43
C THR A 307 -0.57 -17.06 11.88
N ALA A 308 -0.03 -15.89 11.53
CA ALA A 308 1.36 -15.72 11.09
C ALA A 308 2.06 -14.62 11.92
N PRO A 309 2.42 -14.89 13.19
CA PRO A 309 2.99 -13.90 14.11
C PRO A 309 4.40 -13.44 13.71
N MET A 310 5.10 -14.24 12.88
CA MET A 310 6.41 -13.93 12.33
C MET A 310 6.33 -13.91 10.81
N LYS A 311 6.79 -12.81 10.19
CA LYS A 311 7.03 -12.74 8.74
C LYS A 311 8.46 -12.26 8.51
N MET A 312 9.18 -12.92 7.61
CA MET A 312 10.57 -12.60 7.30
C MET A 312 10.77 -12.49 5.79
N LYS A 313 11.58 -11.52 5.37
CA LYS A 313 12.16 -11.43 4.04
C LYS A 313 13.67 -11.41 4.20
N VAL A 314 14.35 -12.31 3.49
CA VAL A 314 15.79 -12.21 3.26
C VAL A 314 15.98 -11.95 1.77
N GLN A 315 16.81 -10.98 1.42
CA GLN A 315 17.17 -10.64 0.05
C GLN A 315 18.69 -10.62 -0.05
N PHE A 316 19.23 -11.25 -1.10
CA PHE A 316 20.63 -11.20 -1.50
C PHE A 316 20.70 -10.47 -2.84
N MET A 317 21.71 -9.64 -3.04
CA MET A 317 21.90 -8.84 -4.24
C MET A 317 23.38 -8.88 -4.60
N LEU A 318 23.69 -9.26 -5.84
CA LEU A 318 25.04 -9.30 -6.40
C LEU A 318 25.11 -8.25 -7.49
N GLN A 319 25.88 -7.19 -7.26
CA GLN A 319 26.14 -6.14 -8.22
C GLN A 319 27.49 -6.37 -8.87
N VAL A 320 27.55 -6.31 -10.19
CA VAL A 320 28.78 -6.49 -10.98
C VAL A 320 29.03 -5.23 -11.79
N PRO A 321 30.00 -4.37 -11.42
CA PRO A 321 30.33 -3.17 -12.17
C PRO A 321 30.68 -3.44 -13.63
N GLN A 322 30.47 -2.45 -14.49
CA GLN A 322 30.67 -2.62 -15.94
C GLN A 322 32.15 -2.75 -16.32
N ASP A 323 32.99 -1.91 -15.73
CA ASP A 323 34.40 -1.74 -16.14
C ASP A 323 35.38 -2.57 -15.30
N ASP A 324 34.92 -3.14 -14.18
CA ASP A 324 35.71 -3.99 -13.30
C ASP A 324 34.86 -5.07 -12.63
N ILE A 325 35.05 -6.32 -13.04
CA ILE A 325 34.39 -7.49 -12.43
C ILE A 325 34.95 -7.77 -11.03
N THR A 326 36.18 -7.34 -10.71
CA THR A 326 36.83 -7.63 -9.42
C THR A 326 36.26 -6.81 -8.26
N SER A 327 35.63 -5.66 -8.53
CA SER A 327 34.85 -4.88 -7.56
C SER A 327 33.37 -5.30 -7.46
N SER A 328 33.02 -6.53 -7.86
CA SER A 328 31.69 -7.11 -7.61
C SER A 328 31.34 -7.12 -6.12
N SER A 329 30.16 -6.61 -5.75
CA SER A 329 29.69 -6.53 -4.36
C SER A 329 28.52 -7.48 -4.10
N LEU A 330 28.58 -8.20 -2.96
CA LEU A 330 27.49 -9.01 -2.46
C LEU A 330 26.83 -8.30 -1.26
N MET A 331 25.61 -7.83 -1.46
CA MET A 331 24.78 -7.21 -0.44
C MET A 331 23.70 -8.18 0.04
N PHE A 332 23.25 -8.03 1.29
CA PHE A 332 22.06 -8.69 1.79
C PHE A 332 21.22 -7.77 2.68
N ARG A 333 19.89 -7.93 2.56
CA ARG A 333 18.90 -7.19 3.35
C ARG A 333 17.96 -8.16 4.05
N ALA A 334 17.90 -8.07 5.39
CA ALA A 334 17.13 -8.96 6.23
C ALA A 334 16.03 -8.19 6.98
N LYS A 335 14.78 -8.36 6.57
CA LYS A 335 13.60 -7.70 7.15
C LYS A 335 12.76 -8.69 7.96
N LYS A 336 12.63 -8.47 9.26
CA LYS A 336 11.83 -9.29 10.17
C LYS A 336 10.72 -8.47 10.81
N ARG A 337 9.50 -9.02 10.81
CA ARG A 337 8.32 -8.43 11.45
C ARG A 337 7.76 -9.37 12.52
N TRP A 338 7.39 -8.75 13.63
CA TRP A 338 6.74 -9.36 14.78
C TRP A 338 5.45 -8.58 15.07
N ASP A 339 4.33 -9.29 15.22
CA ASP A 339 3.09 -8.72 15.76
C ASP A 339 2.89 -9.32 17.17
N ILE A 340 2.89 -8.45 18.20
CA ILE A 340 2.86 -8.78 19.64
C ILE A 340 1.53 -8.31 20.26
#